data_AF-A0A835YY94-F1
#
_entry.id   AF-A0A835YY94-F1
#
_cell.length_a   1.000
_cell.length_b   1.000
_cell.length_c   1.000
_cell.angle_alpha   90.00
_cell.angle_beta   90.00
_cell.angle_gamma   90.00
#
_symmetry.space_group_name_H-M   'P 1'
#
loop_
_entity.id
_entity.type
_entity.pdbx_description
1 polymer ?
#
loop_
_entity_poly.entity_id
_entity_poly.type
_entity_poly.pdbx_seq_one_letter_code
_entity_poly.pdbx_strand_id
1 'polypeptide(L)'
;MEGLRAFHGLIGSVLEELTLHEAFAEEWGVNLAEAIDRDGPLPATRAYTSFLLQIGGDSRSTCADVLAAMAPCMRLYAFLGTTLAAAFPAPITTEHSSEPASERFAAERASESASAADGDTPYRAWIAAYSSPEFGAAAATVERLLDKYAAAAGEGMGRYDALLAHYRTAMALEYAFFDASGLEAGLKGDPVALEVREG
;
A
#
# COMPACT_ATOMS: atom_id res chain seq x y z
N MET A 1 -5.69 -16.80 18.87
CA MET A 1 -6.61 -15.65 18.84
C MET A 1 -5.95 -14.35 18.40
N GLU A 2 -4.72 -14.05 18.82
CA GLU A 2 -4.00 -12.83 18.42
C GLU A 2 -3.92 -12.61 16.90
N GLY A 3 -3.41 -13.58 16.14
CA GLY A 3 -3.30 -13.46 14.68
C GLY A 3 -4.65 -13.23 14.00
N LEU A 4 -5.69 -13.97 14.39
CA LEU A 4 -7.04 -13.79 13.86
C LEU A 4 -7.58 -12.36 14.08
N ARG A 5 -7.39 -11.79 15.28
CA ARG A 5 -7.81 -10.41 15.56
C ARG A 5 -7.00 -9.39 14.74
N ALA A 6 -5.70 -9.61 14.59
CA ALA A 6 -4.85 -8.75 13.79
C ALA A 6 -5.23 -8.79 12.30
N PHE A 7 -5.43 -9.99 11.73
CA PHE A 7 -5.88 -10.13 10.34
C PHE A 7 -7.25 -9.50 10.10
N HIS A 8 -8.19 -9.66 11.03
CA HIS A 8 -9.47 -8.97 10.96
C HIS A 8 -9.31 -7.44 10.95
N GLY A 9 -8.46 -6.90 11.83
CA GLY A 9 -8.15 -5.46 11.85
C GLY A 9 -7.54 -4.98 10.54
N LEU A 10 -6.57 -5.72 9.99
CA LEU A 10 -5.92 -5.38 8.71
C LEU A 10 -6.91 -5.37 7.54
N ILE A 11 -7.81 -6.35 7.46
CA ILE A 11 -8.86 -6.37 6.43
C ILE A 11 -9.80 -5.17 6.61
N GLY A 12 -10.17 -4.84 7.85
CA GLY A 12 -10.98 -3.65 8.15
C GLY A 12 -10.32 -2.37 7.64
N SER A 13 -9.02 -2.19 7.89
CA SER A 13 -8.27 -1.02 7.41
C SER A 13 -8.18 -0.95 5.89
N VAL A 14 -8.06 -2.08 5.18
CA VAL A 14 -8.11 -2.08 3.70
C VAL A 14 -9.47 -1.57 3.19
N LEU A 15 -10.57 -1.93 3.86
CA LEU A 15 -11.91 -1.44 3.47
C LEU A 15 -12.04 0.07 3.70
N GLU A 16 -11.49 0.59 4.80
CA GLU A 16 -11.44 2.02 5.08
C GLU A 16 -10.58 2.77 4.05
N GLU A 17 -9.44 2.18 3.64
CA GLU A 17 -8.55 2.72 2.62
C GLU A 17 -9.21 2.79 1.23
N LEU A 18 -10.01 1.79 0.86
CA LEU A 18 -10.78 1.83 -0.40
C LEU A 18 -11.74 3.02 -0.46
N THR A 19 -12.34 3.44 0.66
CA THR A 19 -13.16 4.65 0.72
C THR A 19 -12.34 5.92 0.44
N LEU A 20 -11.07 5.98 0.87
CA LEU A 20 -10.17 7.08 0.52
C LEU A 20 -9.89 7.11 -1.00
N HIS A 21 -9.65 5.95 -1.61
CA HIS A 21 -9.46 5.84 -3.06
C HIS A 21 -10.71 6.26 -3.85
N GLU A 22 -11.91 5.90 -3.38
CA GLU A 22 -13.17 6.36 -3.97
C GLU A 22 -13.29 7.89 -3.94
N ALA A 23 -12.91 8.53 -2.83
CA ALA A 23 -12.92 9.98 -2.71
C ALA A 23 -11.94 10.65 -3.70
N PHE A 24 -10.72 10.14 -3.84
CA PHE A 24 -9.76 10.65 -4.84
C PHE A 24 -10.26 10.48 -6.27
N ALA A 25 -10.88 9.33 -6.58
CA ALA A 25 -11.44 9.08 -7.90
C ALA A 25 -12.56 10.06 -8.24
N GLU A 26 -13.45 10.36 -7.28
CA GLU A 26 -14.49 11.37 -7.45
C GLU A 26 -13.89 12.77 -7.67
N GLU A 27 -12.93 13.18 -6.83
CA GLU A 27 -12.25 14.47 -6.92
C GLU A 27 -11.59 14.69 -8.29
N TRP A 28 -10.93 13.65 -8.82
CA TRP A 28 -10.23 13.74 -10.11
C TRP A 28 -11.13 13.43 -11.31
N GLY A 29 -12.42 13.21 -11.11
CA GLY A 29 -13.37 12.89 -12.17
C GLY A 29 -13.09 11.54 -12.86
N VAL A 30 -12.48 10.60 -12.14
CA VAL A 30 -12.13 9.26 -12.62
C VAL A 30 -13.23 8.27 -12.23
N ASN A 31 -13.90 7.69 -13.21
CA ASN A 31 -14.77 6.53 -12.99
C ASN A 31 -13.93 5.24 -13.01
N LEU A 32 -13.50 4.78 -11.83
CA LEU A 32 -12.67 3.57 -11.70
C LEU A 32 -13.36 2.32 -12.25
N ALA A 33 -14.67 2.16 -12.00
CA ALA A 33 -15.41 0.98 -12.47
C ALA A 33 -15.43 0.93 -14.00
N GLU A 34 -15.73 2.06 -14.65
CA GLU A 34 -15.72 2.15 -16.11
C GLU A 34 -14.32 1.96 -16.70
N ALA A 35 -13.30 2.52 -16.07
CA ALA A 35 -11.91 2.34 -16.49
C ALA A 35 -11.49 0.86 -16.42
N ILE A 36 -11.85 0.16 -15.34
CA ILE A 36 -11.58 -1.26 -15.17
C ILE A 36 -12.36 -2.10 -16.18
N ASP A 37 -13.64 -1.78 -16.44
CA ASP A 37 -14.46 -2.51 -17.41
C ASP A 37 -13.93 -2.35 -18.85
N ARG A 38 -13.44 -1.16 -19.19
CA ARG A 38 -12.93 -0.85 -20.53
C ARG A 38 -11.53 -1.40 -20.78
N ASP A 39 -10.60 -1.13 -19.87
CA ASP A 39 -9.16 -1.34 -20.11
C ASP A 39 -8.59 -2.50 -19.26
N GLY A 40 -9.32 -2.92 -18.22
CA GLY A 40 -8.80 -3.83 -17.20
C GLY A 40 -7.77 -3.17 -16.28
N PRO A 41 -7.36 -3.86 -15.20
CA PRO A 41 -6.22 -3.42 -14.40
C PRO A 41 -4.93 -3.47 -15.23
N LEU A 42 -4.00 -2.54 -14.96
CA LEU A 42 -2.69 -2.55 -15.61
C LEU A 42 -2.00 -3.92 -15.43
N PRO A 43 -1.16 -4.35 -16.40
CA PRO A 43 -0.45 -5.63 -16.30
C PRO A 43 0.35 -5.79 -14.99
N ALA A 44 0.99 -4.73 -14.51
CA ALA A 44 1.72 -4.73 -13.22
C ALA A 44 0.78 -4.96 -12.03
N THR A 45 -0.35 -4.25 -11.96
CA THR A 45 -1.40 -4.44 -10.93
C THR A 45 -1.92 -5.88 -10.93
N ARG A 46 -2.17 -6.45 -12.12
CA ARG A 46 -2.63 -7.82 -12.27
C ARG A 46 -1.56 -8.84 -11.86
N ALA A 47 -0.30 -8.60 -12.22
CA ALA A 47 0.80 -9.48 -11.85
C ALA A 47 0.95 -9.56 -10.33
N TYR A 48 0.87 -8.40 -9.65
CA TYR A 48 1.01 -8.37 -8.20
C TYR A 48 -0.14 -9.09 -7.49
N THR A 49 -1.39 -8.77 -7.85
CA THR A 49 -2.56 -9.43 -7.27
C THR A 49 -2.59 -10.94 -7.57
N SER A 50 -2.16 -11.36 -8.77
CA SER A 50 -2.06 -12.78 -9.12
C SER A 50 -1.02 -13.51 -8.27
N PHE A 51 0.13 -12.90 -8.01
CA PHE A 51 1.17 -13.44 -7.12
C PHE A 51 0.65 -13.65 -5.70
N LEU A 52 -0.06 -12.66 -5.14
CA LEU A 52 -0.66 -12.77 -3.80
C LEU A 52 -1.72 -13.88 -3.74
N LEU A 53 -2.60 -13.96 -4.74
CA LEU A 53 -3.62 -15.00 -4.83
C LEU A 53 -3.02 -16.40 -4.99
N GLN A 54 -1.92 -16.53 -5.74
CA GLN A 54 -1.22 -17.80 -5.90
C GLN A 54 -0.65 -18.28 -4.56
N ILE A 55 0.00 -17.40 -3.79
CA ILE A 55 0.51 -17.75 -2.46
C ILE A 55 -0.65 -18.11 -1.52
N GLY A 56 -1.71 -17.28 -1.47
CA GLY A 56 -2.86 -17.51 -0.61
C GLY A 56 -3.68 -18.76 -0.95
N GLY A 57 -3.66 -19.19 -2.23
CA GLY A 57 -4.39 -20.35 -2.73
C GLY A 57 -3.61 -21.67 -2.69
N ASP A 58 -2.28 -21.65 -2.53
CA ASP A 58 -1.48 -22.87 -2.42
C ASP A 58 -1.70 -23.51 -1.03
N SER A 59 -2.15 -24.78 -1.03
CA SER A 59 -2.41 -25.53 0.20
C SER A 59 -1.16 -25.82 1.04
N ARG A 60 0.03 -25.63 0.47
CA ARG A 60 1.32 -25.75 1.16
C ARG A 60 1.76 -24.43 1.80
N SER A 61 1.17 -23.31 1.40
CA SER A 61 1.48 -22.01 2.00
C SER A 61 1.00 -21.95 3.44
N THR A 62 1.82 -21.34 4.28
CA THR A 62 1.51 -21.03 5.66
C THR A 62 1.20 -19.55 5.81
N CYS A 63 0.74 -19.14 7.00
CA CYS A 63 0.59 -17.71 7.30
C CYS A 63 1.88 -16.92 7.11
N ALA A 64 3.05 -17.54 7.34
CA ALA A 64 4.34 -16.88 7.13
C ALA A 64 4.60 -16.55 5.65
N ASP A 65 4.17 -17.39 4.70
CA ASP A 65 4.35 -17.14 3.27
C ASP A 65 3.50 -15.95 2.80
N VAL A 66 2.24 -15.92 3.22
CA VAL A 66 1.33 -14.81 2.94
C VAL A 66 1.86 -13.52 3.57
N LEU A 67 2.28 -13.57 4.84
CA LEU A 67 2.84 -12.42 5.53
C LEU A 67 4.15 -11.93 4.90
N ALA A 68 5.02 -12.82 4.42
CA ALA A 68 6.25 -12.43 3.73
C ALA A 68 5.97 -11.73 2.40
N ALA A 69 4.90 -12.12 1.70
CA ALA A 69 4.45 -11.47 0.47
C ALA A 69 3.72 -10.14 0.71
N MET A 70 3.08 -9.97 1.87
CA MET A 70 2.34 -8.75 2.23
C MET A 70 3.16 -7.72 3.01
N ALA A 71 4.18 -8.12 3.78
CA ALA A 71 4.98 -7.18 4.57
C ALA A 71 5.63 -6.06 3.73
N PRO A 72 6.14 -6.31 2.51
CA PRO A 72 6.69 -5.29 1.62
C PRO A 72 5.78 -4.08 1.40
N CYS A 73 4.50 -4.29 1.07
CA CYS A 73 3.60 -3.20 0.71
C CYS A 73 3.42 -2.22 1.88
N MET A 74 3.06 -2.76 3.04
CA MET A 74 2.85 -1.98 4.27
C MET A 74 4.11 -1.20 4.67
N ARG A 75 5.28 -1.86 4.64
CA ARG A 75 6.54 -1.22 5.02
C ARG A 75 6.96 -0.15 4.01
N LEU A 76 6.82 -0.43 2.71
CA LEU A 76 7.18 0.51 1.65
C LEU A 76 6.31 1.76 1.69
N TYR A 77 4.99 1.62 1.80
CA TYR A 77 4.08 2.76 1.87
C TYR A 77 4.35 3.61 3.12
N ALA A 78 4.61 2.99 4.28
CA ALA A 78 4.98 3.72 5.50
C ALA A 78 6.30 4.50 5.31
N PHE A 79 7.27 3.89 4.65
CA PHE A 79 8.54 4.55 4.32
C PHE A 79 8.35 5.73 3.36
N LEU A 80 7.57 5.56 2.29
CA LEU A 80 7.30 6.62 1.31
C LEU A 80 6.54 7.79 1.96
N GLY A 81 5.46 7.49 2.70
CA GLY A 81 4.67 8.50 3.40
C GLY A 81 5.52 9.33 4.36
N THR A 82 6.30 8.68 5.23
CA THR A 82 7.17 9.38 6.19
C THR A 82 8.28 10.18 5.50
N THR A 83 8.87 9.65 4.44
CA THR A 83 9.90 10.35 3.65
C THR A 83 9.34 11.60 2.98
N LEU A 84 8.15 11.50 2.37
CA LEU A 84 7.47 12.63 1.73
C LEU A 84 6.99 13.66 2.74
N ALA A 85 6.47 13.25 3.89
CA ALA A 85 6.07 14.16 4.96
C ALA A 85 7.26 14.99 5.49
N ALA A 86 8.43 14.37 5.59
CA ALA A 86 9.65 15.07 5.98
C ALA A 86 10.18 16.00 4.88
N ALA A 87 10.03 15.63 3.61
CA ALA A 87 10.48 16.43 2.47
C ALA A 87 9.54 17.61 2.14
N PHE A 88 8.24 17.46 2.44
CA PHE A 88 7.19 18.46 2.20
C PHE A 88 6.44 18.80 3.50
N PRO A 89 7.11 19.41 4.48
CA PRO A 89 6.49 19.74 5.76
C PRO A 89 5.48 20.88 5.55
N ALA A 90 4.19 20.55 5.56
CA ALA A 90 3.12 21.56 5.57
C ALA A 90 2.63 21.82 7.00
N PRO A 91 1.93 22.95 7.24
CA PRO A 91 1.20 23.15 8.48
C PRO A 91 0.08 22.11 8.57
N ILE A 92 0.21 21.13 9.47
CA ILE A 92 -0.88 20.20 9.76
C ILE A 92 -1.93 21.00 10.54
N THR A 93 -3.03 21.38 9.91
CA THR A 93 -4.23 21.80 10.66
C THR A 93 -4.82 20.55 11.30
N THR A 94 -4.34 20.25 12.51
CA THR A 94 -4.80 19.14 13.33
C THR A 94 -6.21 19.44 13.85
N GLU A 95 -7.23 19.26 13.01
CA GLU A 95 -8.53 18.88 13.53
C GLU A 95 -8.69 17.37 13.29
N HIS A 96 -8.32 16.60 14.30
CA HIS A 96 -8.70 15.19 14.40
C HIS A 96 -10.22 15.16 14.70
N SER A 97 -11.05 15.45 13.68
CA SER A 97 -12.48 15.18 13.76
C SER A 97 -12.69 13.67 13.77
N SER A 98 -13.53 13.15 14.66
CA SER A 98 -13.95 11.75 14.69
C SER A 98 -14.78 11.32 13.46
N GLU A 99 -14.91 12.18 12.47
CA GLU A 99 -15.65 11.96 11.24
C GLU A 99 -14.85 11.15 10.20
N PRO A 100 -15.53 10.29 9.42
CA PRO A 100 -14.92 9.53 8.34
C PRO A 100 -14.28 10.43 7.29
N ALA A 101 -13.24 9.93 6.61
CA ALA A 101 -12.47 10.69 5.61
C ALA A 101 -13.38 11.35 4.54
N SER A 102 -14.43 10.65 4.11
CA SER A 102 -15.44 11.15 3.17
C SER A 102 -16.15 12.44 3.62
N GLU A 103 -16.36 12.63 4.93
CA GLU A 103 -17.00 13.83 5.49
C GLU A 103 -16.02 14.99 5.66
N ARG A 104 -14.75 14.71 5.97
CA ARG A 104 -13.69 15.73 6.02
C ARG A 104 -13.48 16.39 4.65
N PHE A 105 -13.46 15.60 3.58
CA PHE A 105 -13.36 16.12 2.21
C PHE A 105 -14.57 16.99 1.82
N ALA A 106 -15.77 16.63 2.26
CA ALA A 106 -16.95 17.45 2.03
C ALA A 106 -16.90 18.80 2.76
N ALA A 107 -16.26 18.87 3.93
CA ALA A 107 -16.05 20.08 4.70
C ALA A 107 -14.96 21.00 4.09
N GLU A 108 -13.87 20.43 3.57
CA GLU A 108 -12.81 21.19 2.86
C GLU A 108 -13.35 21.90 1.60
N ARG A 109 -14.22 21.24 0.81
CA ARG A 109 -14.90 21.83 -0.37
C ARG A 109 -15.67 23.12 -0.08
N ALA A 110 -16.18 23.30 1.14
CA ALA A 110 -16.92 24.51 1.51
C ALA A 110 -15.99 25.71 1.76
N SER A 111 -14.69 25.48 1.95
CA SER A 111 -13.69 26.48 2.28
C SER A 111 -12.78 26.92 1.11
N GLU A 112 -12.71 26.12 0.05
CA GLU A 112 -11.80 26.35 -1.10
C GLU A 112 -12.38 27.30 -2.17
N SER A 113 -12.47 28.60 -1.85
CA SER A 113 -12.50 29.64 -2.90
C SER A 113 -11.28 30.55 -2.92
N ALA A 114 -10.13 30.12 -2.37
CA ALA A 114 -8.94 30.97 -2.32
C ALA A 114 -7.61 30.23 -2.52
N SER A 115 -7.00 30.50 -3.69
CA SER A 115 -5.54 30.63 -3.95
C SER A 115 -4.59 29.57 -3.37
N ALA A 116 -4.03 28.75 -4.26
CA ALA A 116 -2.86 27.90 -4.03
C ALA A 116 -1.68 28.69 -3.43
N ALA A 117 -1.43 28.49 -2.13
CA ALA A 117 -0.23 28.97 -1.45
C ALA A 117 0.90 27.95 -1.59
N ASP A 118 2.14 28.44 -1.58
CA ASP A 118 3.37 27.67 -1.73
C ASP A 118 3.42 26.56 -0.67
N GLY A 119 3.23 25.31 -1.09
CA GLY A 119 3.15 24.14 -0.21
C GLY A 119 1.88 23.31 -0.35
N ASP A 120 0.86 23.76 -1.08
CA ASP A 120 -0.35 22.98 -1.31
C ASP A 120 -0.20 21.94 -2.42
N THR A 121 -0.45 20.67 -2.09
CA THR A 121 -0.24 19.52 -2.99
C THR A 121 -1.47 18.63 -2.97
N PRO A 122 -1.98 18.17 -4.14
CA PRO A 122 -3.11 17.26 -4.20
C PRO A 122 -2.81 15.90 -3.53
N TYR A 123 -1.54 15.62 -3.24
CA TYR A 123 -1.09 14.39 -2.59
C TYR A 123 -1.08 14.47 -1.06
N ARG A 124 -1.53 15.58 -0.46
CA ARG A 124 -1.44 15.79 1.00
C ARG A 124 -2.16 14.70 1.79
N ALA A 125 -3.38 14.38 1.42
CA ALA A 125 -4.17 13.35 2.12
C ALA A 125 -3.49 11.97 2.02
N TRP A 126 -2.92 11.65 0.86
CA TRP A 126 -2.14 10.42 0.65
C TRP A 126 -0.90 10.39 1.57
N ILE A 127 -0.11 11.47 1.59
CA ILE A 127 1.08 11.59 2.45
C ILE A 127 0.68 11.46 3.93
N ALA A 128 -0.38 12.14 4.37
CA ALA A 128 -0.87 12.08 5.75
C ALA A 128 -1.32 10.67 6.15
N ALA A 129 -2.05 9.96 5.28
CA ALA A 129 -2.50 8.60 5.54
C ALA A 129 -1.34 7.63 5.78
N TYR A 130 -0.37 7.57 4.85
CA TYR A 130 0.73 6.61 4.93
C TYR A 130 1.88 7.04 5.86
N SER A 131 1.96 8.33 6.23
CA SER A 131 2.89 8.80 7.28
C SER A 131 2.33 8.65 8.70
N SER A 132 1.06 8.24 8.84
CA SER A 132 0.39 8.17 10.14
C SER A 132 1.01 7.13 11.09
N PRO A 133 1.01 7.41 12.42
CA PRO A 133 1.41 6.43 13.42
C PRO A 133 0.61 5.12 13.34
N GLU A 134 -0.68 5.21 13.01
CA GLU A 134 -1.58 4.07 12.88
C GLU A 134 -1.14 3.15 11.75
N PHE A 135 -0.82 3.69 10.57
CA PHE A 135 -0.32 2.91 9.44
C PHE A 135 1.03 2.27 9.75
N GLY A 136 1.95 3.02 10.38
CA GLY A 136 3.23 2.49 10.85
C GLY A 136 3.08 1.35 11.86
N ALA A 137 2.12 1.45 12.79
CA ALA A 137 1.82 0.40 13.75
C ALA A 137 1.20 -0.86 13.09
N ALA A 138 0.40 -0.69 12.05
CA ALA A 138 -0.14 -1.78 11.25
C ALA A 138 0.99 -2.52 10.51
N ALA A 139 1.91 -1.78 9.86
CA ALA A 139 3.09 -2.36 9.21
C ALA A 139 3.96 -3.16 10.19
N ALA A 140 4.26 -2.58 11.36
CA ALA A 140 4.99 -3.28 12.42
C ALA A 140 4.24 -4.51 12.95
N THR A 141 2.91 -4.52 12.90
CA THR A 141 2.10 -5.68 13.30
C THR A 141 2.24 -6.83 12.32
N VAL A 142 2.22 -6.55 11.01
CA VAL A 142 2.46 -7.55 9.96
C VAL A 142 3.83 -8.20 10.13
N GLU A 143 4.88 -7.40 10.39
CA GLU A 143 6.24 -7.91 10.61
C GLU A 143 6.36 -8.76 11.87
N ARG A 144 5.77 -8.33 13.00
CA ARG A 144 5.77 -9.15 14.23
C ARG A 144 5.05 -10.48 14.03
N LEU A 145 3.97 -10.50 13.26
CA LEU A 145 3.28 -11.74 12.92
C LEU A 145 4.13 -12.60 12.00
N LEU A 146 4.83 -12.00 11.03
CA LEU A 146 5.75 -12.71 10.15
C LEU A 146 6.82 -13.43 10.97
N ASP A 147 7.50 -12.72 11.88
CA ASP A 147 8.52 -13.32 12.77
C ASP A 147 7.94 -14.47 13.58
N LYS A 148 6.76 -14.27 14.17
CA LYS A 148 6.06 -15.28 14.97
C LYS A 148 5.73 -16.54 14.17
N TYR A 149 5.13 -16.39 12.99
CA TYR A 149 4.71 -17.52 12.18
C TYR A 149 5.87 -18.19 11.45
N ALA A 150 6.92 -17.43 11.11
CA ALA A 150 8.16 -17.98 10.57
C ALA A 150 8.85 -18.88 11.60
N ALA A 151 8.95 -18.43 12.87
CA ALA A 151 9.50 -19.25 13.96
C ALA A 151 8.68 -20.53 14.20
N ALA A 152 7.34 -20.45 14.10
CA ALA A 152 6.46 -21.60 14.29
C ALA A 152 6.49 -22.62 13.13
N ALA A 153 6.90 -22.21 11.92
CA ALA A 153 6.94 -23.06 10.74
C ALA A 153 8.19 -23.97 10.67
N GLY A 154 9.10 -23.86 11.65
CA GLY A 154 10.34 -24.65 11.74
C GLY A 154 11.57 -23.89 11.24
N GLU A 155 12.73 -24.28 11.76
CA GLU A 155 14.01 -23.63 11.47
C GLU A 155 14.79 -24.38 10.37
N GLY A 156 15.35 -23.62 9.42
CA GLY A 156 16.23 -24.16 8.38
C GLY A 156 16.51 -23.10 7.31
N MET A 157 17.73 -23.07 6.77
CA MET A 157 18.17 -22.07 5.78
C MET A 157 17.21 -22.00 4.57
N GLY A 158 16.69 -23.15 4.12
CA GLY A 158 15.71 -23.20 3.03
C GLY A 158 14.36 -22.57 3.32
N ARG A 159 13.93 -22.48 4.60
CA ARG A 159 12.67 -21.81 4.97
C ARG A 159 12.81 -20.30 4.90
N TYR A 160 13.92 -19.78 5.43
CA TYR A 160 14.26 -18.37 5.35
C TYR A 160 14.38 -17.93 3.89
N ASP A 161 15.09 -18.70 3.06
CA ASP A 161 15.29 -18.38 1.64
C ASP A 161 13.96 -18.31 0.87
N ALA A 162 13.00 -19.19 1.18
CA ALA A 162 11.66 -19.16 0.58
C ALA A 162 10.87 -17.90 0.97
N LEU A 163 10.85 -17.54 2.26
CA LEU A 163 10.18 -16.33 2.73
C LEU A 163 10.84 -15.07 2.16
N LEU A 164 12.17 -15.04 2.11
CA LEU A 164 12.93 -13.96 1.50
C LEU A 164 12.64 -13.84 0.00
N ALA A 165 12.46 -14.95 -0.71
CA ALA A 165 12.06 -14.94 -2.11
C ALA A 165 10.68 -14.29 -2.30
N HIS A 166 9.69 -14.65 -1.47
CA HIS A 166 8.37 -14.01 -1.51
C HIS A 166 8.45 -12.50 -1.25
N TYR A 167 9.21 -12.10 -0.23
CA TYR A 167 9.41 -10.68 0.10
C TYR A 167 10.05 -9.91 -1.07
N ARG A 168 11.11 -10.45 -1.68
CA ARG A 168 11.81 -9.83 -2.80
C ARG A 168 10.92 -9.72 -4.04
N THR A 169 10.16 -10.76 -4.35
CA THR A 169 9.22 -10.75 -5.47
C THR A 169 8.14 -9.71 -5.26
N ALA A 170 7.57 -9.60 -4.05
CA ALA A 170 6.61 -8.55 -3.73
C ALA A 170 7.21 -7.14 -3.86
N MET A 171 8.42 -6.88 -3.35
CA MET A 171 9.11 -5.60 -3.54
C MET A 171 9.35 -5.24 -5.01
N ALA A 172 9.70 -6.23 -5.82
CA ALA A 172 9.88 -6.07 -7.26
C ALA A 172 8.55 -5.72 -7.96
N LEU A 173 7.46 -6.41 -7.59
CA LEU A 173 6.13 -6.14 -8.12
C LEU A 173 5.60 -4.77 -7.70
N GLU A 174 5.89 -4.32 -6.48
CA GLU A 174 5.60 -2.97 -6.00
C GLU A 174 6.32 -1.91 -6.83
N TYR A 175 7.62 -2.10 -7.10
CA TYR A 175 8.36 -1.21 -7.99
C TYR A 175 7.70 -1.13 -9.37
N ALA A 176 7.38 -2.29 -9.97
CA ALA A 176 6.73 -2.35 -11.28
C ALA A 176 5.34 -1.70 -11.27
N PHE A 177 4.60 -1.78 -10.15
CA PHE A 177 3.32 -1.09 -9.98
C PHE A 177 3.48 0.43 -10.02
N PHE A 178 4.44 0.99 -9.28
CA PHE A 178 4.74 2.42 -9.33
C PHE A 178 5.26 2.84 -10.71
N ASP A 179 6.17 2.08 -11.31
CA ASP A 179 6.71 2.37 -12.65
C ASP A 179 5.59 2.42 -13.72
N ALA A 180 4.70 1.42 -13.72
CA ALA A 180 3.59 1.34 -14.67
C ALA A 180 2.58 2.50 -14.57
N SER A 181 2.55 3.23 -13.45
CA SER A 181 1.75 4.45 -13.30
C SER A 181 2.31 5.65 -14.10
N GLY A 182 3.47 5.50 -14.73
CA GLY A 182 4.14 6.54 -15.51
C GLY A 182 5.07 7.43 -14.70
N LEU A 183 5.46 7.02 -13.48
CA LEU A 183 6.44 7.73 -12.64
C LEU A 183 7.80 7.88 -13.36
N GLU A 184 8.25 6.87 -14.12
CA GLU A 184 9.46 6.97 -14.94
C GLU A 184 9.29 7.87 -16.19
N ALA A 185 8.07 8.04 -16.73
CA ALA A 185 7.85 9.01 -17.80
C ALA A 185 8.10 10.47 -17.33
N GLY A 186 8.03 10.72 -16.02
CA GLY A 186 8.44 11.97 -15.38
C GLY A 186 9.90 12.01 -14.89
N LEU A 187 10.53 10.86 -14.65
CA LEU A 187 11.92 10.71 -14.21
C LEU A 187 12.74 10.04 -15.30
N LYS A 188 13.42 10.83 -16.15
CA LYS A 188 14.34 10.34 -17.19
C LYS A 188 15.33 9.29 -16.64
N GLY A 189 14.99 8.01 -16.76
CA GLY A 189 15.81 6.86 -16.36
C GLY A 189 15.28 5.62 -17.08
N ASP A 190 16.19 4.73 -17.48
CA ASP A 190 15.82 3.50 -18.19
C ASP A 190 15.06 2.53 -17.26
N PRO A 191 14.03 1.82 -17.75
CA PRO A 191 13.24 0.91 -16.93
C PRO A 191 14.07 -0.24 -16.38
N VAL A 192 13.91 -0.52 -15.09
CA VAL A 192 14.55 -1.66 -14.43
C VAL A 192 13.83 -2.95 -14.85
N ALA A 193 14.44 -3.69 -15.78
CA ALA A 193 13.96 -5.00 -16.18
C ALA A 193 14.03 -5.99 -15.00
N LEU A 194 12.88 -6.34 -14.43
CA LEU A 194 12.77 -7.38 -13.43
C LEU A 194 12.62 -8.74 -14.13
N GLU A 195 13.73 -9.47 -14.27
CA GLU A 195 13.69 -10.89 -14.62
C GLU A 195 13.15 -11.68 -13.43
N VAL A 196 11.86 -12.02 -13.47
CA VAL A 196 11.28 -13.02 -12.57
C VAL A 196 11.88 -14.37 -12.96
N ARG A 197 12.85 -14.85 -12.17
CA ARG A 197 13.36 -16.21 -12.33
C ARG A 197 12.36 -17.19 -11.73
N GLU A 198 11.76 -18.02 -12.57
CA GLU A 198 11.06 -19.22 -12.14
C GLU A 198 12.09 -20.16 -11.48
N GLY A 199 11.82 -20.53 -10.22
CA GLY A 199 12.58 -21.50 -9.44
C GLY A 199 11.87 -22.84 -9.37
#